data_AF-A0A2N2Z885-F1
#
_entry.id   AF-A0A2N2Z885-F1
#
_cell.length_a   1.000
_cell.length_b   1.000
_cell.length_c   1.000
_cell.angle_alpha   90.00
_cell.angle_beta   90.00
_cell.angle_gamma   90.00
#
_symmetry.space_group_name_H-M   'P 1'
#
loop_
_entity.id
_entity.type
_entity.pdbx_description
1 polymer ?
#
loop_
_entity_poly.entity_id
_entity_poly.type
_entity_poly.pdbx_seq_one_letter_code
_entity_poly.pdbx_strand_id
1 'polypeptide(L)'
;MKTQTIRISKADFEKVVAGKKKVITCEITPENSKKYVFFSDMSTHIDYTDWSQIPDGAVSIKVEPKEFDSVKLIGGGGKGPLPSCTAQIKGAEVIFLVDDHNEQVFYDVDGIDFPGLVVDYELGKITHN
;
A
#
# COMPACT_ATOMS: atom_id res chain seq x y z
N MET A 1 -10.64 14.31 7.38
CA MET A 1 -9.83 13.17 7.86
C MET A 1 -10.08 11.98 6.95
N LYS A 2 -9.15 11.68 6.06
CA LYS A 2 -9.21 10.57 5.10
C LYS A 2 -8.64 9.33 5.75
N THR A 3 -9.45 8.27 5.85
CA THR A 3 -9.09 7.03 6.56
C THR A 3 -9.02 5.87 5.57
N GLN A 4 -7.89 5.16 5.54
CA GLN A 4 -7.74 3.94 4.76
C GLN A 4 -8.16 2.72 5.59
N THR A 5 -8.89 1.77 5.03
CA THR A 5 -9.17 0.49 5.72
C THR A 5 -8.30 -0.63 5.14
N ILE A 6 -7.62 -1.37 6.02
CA ILE A 6 -6.70 -2.45 5.68
C ILE A 6 -6.98 -3.65 6.56
N ARG A 7 -7.06 -4.83 5.94
CA ARG A 7 -7.12 -6.11 6.67
C ARG A 7 -5.70 -6.62 6.86
N ILE A 8 -5.39 -7.07 8.06
CA ILE A 8 -4.08 -7.61 8.41
C ILE A 8 -4.23 -8.94 9.13
N SER A 9 -3.15 -9.71 9.19
CA SER A 9 -3.14 -10.98 9.92
C SER A 9 -3.45 -10.75 11.40
N LYS A 10 -4.00 -11.76 12.08
CA LYS A 10 -4.20 -11.72 13.54
C LYS A 10 -2.90 -11.37 14.28
N ALA A 11 -1.81 -12.00 13.88
CA ALA A 11 -0.50 -11.81 14.49
C ALA A 11 0.03 -10.37 14.31
N ASP A 12 -0.16 -9.77 13.13
CA ASP A 12 0.22 -8.37 12.93
C ASP A 12 -0.66 -7.43 13.73
N PHE A 13 -1.97 -7.69 13.80
CA PHE A 13 -2.89 -6.89 14.60
C PHE A 13 -2.47 -6.86 16.08
N GLU A 14 -2.18 -8.02 16.66
CA GLU A 14 -1.69 -8.13 18.04
C GLU A 14 -0.36 -7.38 18.25
N LYS A 15 0.56 -7.44 17.28
CA LYS A 15 1.82 -6.68 17.33
C LYS A 15 1.60 -5.16 17.24
N VAL A 16 0.67 -4.70 16.41
CA VAL A 16 0.34 -3.27 16.30
C VAL A 16 -0.28 -2.77 17.59
N VAL A 17 -1.29 -3.46 18.13
CA VAL A 17 -1.94 -3.07 19.39
C VAL A 17 -0.94 -3.07 20.55
N ALA A 18 0.00 -4.01 20.57
CA ALA A 18 1.07 -4.04 21.56
C ALA A 18 2.18 -2.99 21.34
N GLY A 19 2.09 -2.15 20.29
CA GLY A 19 3.10 -1.16 19.92
C GLY A 19 4.43 -1.75 19.40
N LYS A 20 4.45 -3.06 19.11
CA LYS A 20 5.64 -3.80 18.63
C LYS A 20 5.82 -3.72 17.12
N LYS A 21 4.76 -3.41 16.38
CA LYS A 21 4.79 -3.18 14.93
C LYS A 21 4.30 -1.76 14.64
N LYS A 22 5.18 -0.96 14.04
CA LYS A 22 4.96 0.47 13.73
C LYS A 22 4.83 0.75 12.24
N VAL A 23 4.96 -0.27 11.40
CA VAL A 23 4.83 -0.15 9.94
C VAL A 23 3.90 -1.23 9.46
N ILE A 24 2.99 -0.87 8.55
CA ILE A 24 2.15 -1.82 7.81
C ILE A 24 2.48 -1.70 6.34
N THR A 25 3.03 -2.80 5.81
CA THR A 25 3.33 -2.99 4.40
C THR A 25 2.10 -3.57 3.70
N CYS A 26 1.70 -2.96 2.59
CA CYS A 26 0.66 -3.46 1.71
C CYS A 26 1.21 -3.69 0.31
N GLU A 27 1.04 -4.90 -0.20
CA GLU A 27 1.35 -5.20 -1.59
C GLU A 27 0.43 -4.43 -2.54
N ILE A 28 1.05 -3.84 -3.57
CA ILE A 28 0.35 -3.15 -4.63
C ILE A 28 0.29 -4.10 -5.83
N THR A 29 -0.92 -4.28 -6.35
CA THR A 29 -1.20 -5.03 -7.58
C THR A 29 -1.85 -4.09 -8.60
N PRO A 30 -1.90 -4.44 -9.90
CA PRO A 30 -2.63 -3.65 -10.88
C PRO A 30 -4.06 -3.31 -10.43
N GLU A 31 -4.80 -4.31 -9.95
CA GLU A 31 -6.19 -4.18 -9.52
C GLU A 31 -6.38 -3.23 -8.33
N ASN A 32 -5.43 -3.25 -7.38
CA ASN A 32 -5.53 -2.50 -6.14
C ASN A 32 -4.76 -1.17 -6.17
N SER A 33 -3.97 -0.90 -7.21
CA SER A 33 -3.08 0.26 -7.34
C SER A 33 -3.79 1.59 -7.05
N LYS A 34 -5.00 1.76 -7.60
CA LYS A 34 -5.86 2.93 -7.36
C LYS A 34 -6.24 3.19 -5.90
N LYS A 35 -6.06 2.21 -5.02
CA LYS A 35 -6.30 2.36 -3.59
C LYS A 35 -5.11 3.01 -2.89
N TYR A 36 -3.90 2.75 -3.37
CA TYR A 36 -2.66 2.99 -2.64
C TYR A 36 -1.76 4.03 -3.26
N VAL A 37 -1.76 4.19 -4.59
CA VAL A 37 -0.80 5.06 -5.29
C VAL A 37 -1.44 5.93 -6.38
N PHE A 38 -0.76 7.01 -6.73
CA PHE A 38 -0.93 7.76 -7.97
C PHE A 38 0.28 7.52 -8.87
N PHE A 39 0.07 7.64 -10.17
CA PHE A 39 1.10 7.54 -11.18
C PHE A 39 1.17 8.86 -11.92
N SER A 40 2.38 9.37 -12.16
CA SER A 40 2.58 10.59 -12.95
C SER A 40 3.58 10.30 -14.05
N ASP A 41 3.17 10.51 -15.30
CA ASP A 41 4.09 10.47 -16.42
C ASP A 41 4.89 11.76 -16.46
N MET A 42 6.17 11.65 -16.13
CA MET A 42 7.08 12.80 -16.06
C MET A 42 7.40 13.39 -17.43
N SER A 43 7.12 12.66 -18.52
CA SER A 43 7.37 13.12 -19.90
C SER A 43 6.20 13.94 -20.45
N THR A 44 4.96 13.54 -20.14
CA THR A 44 3.74 14.21 -20.63
C THR A 44 3.08 15.10 -19.57
N HIS A 45 3.50 14.99 -18.31
CA HIS A 45 2.87 15.62 -17.14
C HIS A 45 1.40 15.22 -16.95
N ILE A 46 1.03 14.01 -17.36
CA ILE A 46 -0.30 13.45 -17.15
C ILE A 46 -0.29 12.58 -15.89
N ASP A 47 -1.27 12.80 -15.02
CA ASP A 47 -1.50 11.98 -13.83
C ASP A 47 -2.54 10.89 -14.10
N TYR A 48 -2.23 9.68 -13.64
CA TYR A 48 -3.10 8.51 -13.70
C TYR A 48 -3.43 8.02 -12.28
N THR A 49 -4.66 7.58 -12.10
CA THR A 49 -5.17 7.13 -10.80
C THR A 49 -5.25 5.62 -10.67
N ASP A 50 -5.07 4.90 -11.77
CA ASP A 50 -5.17 3.45 -11.90
C ASP A 50 -4.11 3.00 -12.92
N TRP A 51 -3.44 1.88 -12.65
CA TRP A 51 -2.40 1.33 -13.54
C TRP A 51 -2.91 1.13 -14.98
N SER A 52 -4.17 0.70 -15.14
CA SER A 52 -4.79 0.45 -16.45
C SER A 52 -4.92 1.67 -17.35
N GLN A 53 -4.70 2.88 -16.82
CA GLN A 53 -4.78 4.13 -17.58
C GLN A 53 -3.43 4.53 -18.20
N ILE A 54 -2.34 3.89 -17.76
CA ILE A 54 -1.00 4.19 -18.25
C ILE A 54 -0.86 3.62 -19.67
N PRO A 55 -0.49 4.44 -20.68
CA PRO A 55 -0.27 3.94 -22.02
C PRO A 55 0.89 2.94 -22.09
N ASP A 56 0.75 1.93 -22.94
CA ASP A 56 1.84 1.00 -23.27
C ASP A 56 3.08 1.77 -23.75
N GLY A 57 4.25 1.38 -23.24
CA GLY A 57 5.53 2.00 -23.60
C GLY A 57 5.83 3.33 -22.88
N ALA A 58 5.05 3.72 -21.86
CA ALA A 58 5.44 4.81 -20.98
C ALA A 58 6.72 4.46 -20.19
N VAL A 59 7.75 5.29 -20.30
CA VAL A 59 9.10 5.01 -19.75
C VAL A 59 9.45 5.78 -18.47
N SER A 60 8.70 6.84 -18.16
CA SER A 60 9.04 7.79 -17.09
C SER A 60 7.90 7.96 -16.08
N ILE A 61 7.36 6.83 -15.60
CA ILE A 61 6.28 6.84 -14.62
C ILE A 61 6.85 6.98 -13.21
N LYS A 62 6.49 8.08 -12.54
CA LYS A 62 6.69 8.26 -11.10
C LYS A 62 5.51 7.64 -10.36
N VAL A 63 5.78 6.93 -9.26
CA VAL A 63 4.76 6.32 -8.39
C VAL A 63 4.79 7.00 -7.03
N GLU A 64 3.65 7.49 -6.56
CA GLU A 64 3.56 8.21 -5.28
C GLU A 64 2.44 7.63 -4.40
N PRO A 65 2.65 7.49 -3.08
CA PRO A 65 1.63 6.98 -2.19
C PRO A 65 0.48 7.97 -2.07
N LYS A 66 -0.75 7.46 -2.01
CA LYS A 66 -1.91 8.27 -1.61
C LYS A 66 -1.78 8.63 -0.14
N GLU A 67 -1.92 9.91 0.14
CA GLU A 67 -1.94 10.40 1.52
C GLU A 67 -3.27 10.07 2.21
N PHE A 68 -3.16 9.65 3.46
CA PHE A 68 -4.25 9.37 4.39
C PHE A 68 -3.84 9.88 5.78
N ASP A 69 -4.81 10.39 6.55
CA ASP A 69 -4.55 10.87 7.90
C ASP A 69 -4.46 9.71 8.91
N SER A 70 -5.15 8.61 8.62
CA SER A 70 -5.22 7.44 9.48
C SER A 70 -5.53 6.15 8.71
N VAL A 71 -5.24 5.03 9.35
CA VAL A 71 -5.58 3.69 8.88
C VAL A 71 -6.43 2.96 9.92
N LYS A 72 -7.59 2.44 9.49
CA LYS A 72 -8.37 1.46 10.23
C LYS A 72 -7.84 0.06 9.89
N LEU A 73 -7.25 -0.59 10.88
CA LEU A 73 -6.75 -1.96 10.77
C LEU A 73 -7.81 -2.91 11.29
N ILE A 74 -8.14 -3.92 10.48
CA ILE A 74 -9.05 -5.00 10.84
C ILE A 74 -8.22 -6.28 10.98
N GLY A 75 -8.14 -6.83 12.19
CA GLY A 75 -7.44 -8.08 12.46
C GLY A 75 -8.23 -9.27 11.92
N GLY A 76 -7.59 -10.11 11.10
CA GLY A 76 -8.21 -11.31 10.55
C GLY A 76 -8.35 -12.46 11.55
N GLY A 77 -9.16 -13.46 11.19
CA GLY A 77 -9.30 -14.75 11.88
C GLY A 77 -10.46 -14.83 12.88
N GLY A 78 -11.18 -15.96 12.86
CA GLY A 78 -12.25 -16.29 13.82
C GLY A 78 -13.67 -16.23 13.25
N LYS A 79 -14.63 -16.81 13.99
CA LYS A 79 -16.08 -16.64 13.76
C LYS A 79 -16.57 -15.54 14.72
N GLY A 80 -16.98 -14.38 14.20
CA GLY A 80 -17.49 -13.25 14.99
C GLY A 80 -17.03 -11.88 14.47
N PRO A 81 -17.38 -10.78 15.17
CA PRO A 81 -16.90 -9.45 14.84
C PRO A 81 -15.37 -9.40 14.88
N LEU A 82 -14.75 -8.99 13.78
CA LEU A 82 -13.30 -8.86 13.70
C LEU A 82 -12.82 -7.67 14.55
N PRO A 83 -11.76 -7.82 15.36
CA PRO A 83 -11.21 -6.72 16.11
C PRO A 83 -10.67 -5.65 15.15
N SER A 84 -10.81 -4.38 15.54
CA SER A 84 -10.25 -3.28 14.76
C SER A 84 -9.69 -2.17 15.64
N CYS A 85 -8.71 -1.45 15.12
CA CYS A 85 -8.18 -0.24 15.72
C CYS A 85 -7.94 0.80 14.63
N THR A 86 -7.89 2.08 15.01
CA THR A 86 -7.46 3.14 14.10
C THR A 86 -6.10 3.64 14.54
N ALA A 87 -5.18 3.81 13.61
CA ALA A 87 -3.87 4.40 13.86
C ALA A 87 -3.70 5.65 13.00
N GLN A 88 -3.13 6.71 13.57
CA GLN A 88 -2.65 7.85 12.79
C GLN A 88 -1.58 7.37 11.80
N ILE A 89 -1.54 7.93 10.59
CA ILE A 89 -0.42 7.75 9.67
C ILE A 89 0.55 8.91 9.84
N LYS A 90 1.84 8.59 10.02
CA LYS A 90 2.92 9.58 10.13
C LYS A 90 3.66 9.80 8.82
N GLY A 91 3.69 8.76 7.98
CA GLY A 91 4.34 8.77 6.68
C GLY A 91 3.83 7.59 5.85
N ALA A 92 3.92 7.75 4.54
CA ALA A 92 3.68 6.68 3.58
C ALA A 92 4.82 6.68 2.56
N GLU A 93 5.31 5.51 2.21
CA GLU A 93 6.40 5.35 1.24
C GLU A 93 6.08 4.19 0.30
N VAL A 94 6.32 4.39 -1.00
CA VAL A 94 6.24 3.32 -1.99
C VAL A 94 7.63 2.72 -2.13
N ILE A 95 7.74 1.41 -1.96
CA ILE A 95 8.99 0.67 -2.07
C ILE A 95 8.89 -0.23 -3.30
N PHE A 96 9.90 -0.11 -4.14
CA PHE A 96 10.13 -0.99 -5.27
C PHE A 96 10.85 -2.25 -4.79
N LEU A 97 10.26 -3.41 -5.06
CA LEU A 97 10.83 -4.69 -4.70
C LEU A 97 11.98 -5.01 -5.65
N VAL A 98 13.12 -5.37 -5.06
CA VAL A 98 14.30 -5.83 -5.78
C VAL A 98 14.62 -7.27 -5.37
N ASP A 99 15.25 -8.01 -6.27
CA ASP A 99 15.73 -9.36 -6.01
C ASP A 99 17.12 -9.37 -5.32
N ASP A 100 17.69 -10.56 -5.17
CA ASP A 100 19.00 -10.77 -4.54
C ASP A 100 20.16 -10.14 -5.35
N HIS A 101 19.93 -9.77 -6.61
CA HIS A 101 20.87 -9.07 -7.49
C HIS A 101 20.65 -7.56 -7.52
N ASN A 102 19.72 -7.05 -6.70
CA ASN A 102 19.30 -5.65 -6.66
C ASN A 102 18.67 -5.20 -8.00
N GLU A 103 18.07 -6.14 -8.73
CA GLU A 103 17.30 -5.89 -9.95
C GLU A 103 15.82 -5.75 -9.60
N GLN A 104 15.12 -4.87 -10.31
CA GLN A 104 13.69 -4.65 -10.11
C GLN A 104 12.90 -5.94 -10.37
N VAL A 105 12.08 -6.36 -9.41
CA VAL A 105 11.15 -7.48 -9.59
C VAL A 105 9.97 -7.03 -10.44
N PHE A 106 9.55 -7.89 -11.37
CA PHE A 106 8.31 -7.74 -12.12
C PHE A 106 7.45 -9.00 -11.95
N TYR A 107 6.13 -8.80 -11.92
CA TYR A 107 5.12 -9.86 -11.85
C TYR A 107 4.32 -9.86 -13.15
N ASP A 108 4.15 -11.02 -13.76
CA ASP A 108 3.19 -11.20 -14.85
C ASP A 108 1.78 -11.20 -14.25
N VAL A 109 0.99 -10.19 -14.61
CA VAL A 109 -0.43 -10.10 -14.27
C VAL A 109 -1.21 -10.01 -15.57
N ASP A 110 -1.85 -11.10 -15.95
CA ASP A 110 -2.60 -11.24 -17.20
C ASP A 110 -1.77 -10.91 -18.46
N GLY A 111 -0.49 -11.27 -18.47
CA GLY A 111 0.43 -11.01 -19.58
C GLY A 111 1.00 -9.59 -19.63
N ILE A 112 0.80 -8.80 -18.56
CA ILE A 112 1.40 -7.48 -18.39
C ILE A 112 2.43 -7.54 -17.26
N ASP A 113 3.66 -7.13 -17.56
CA ASP A 113 4.72 -6.99 -16.55
C ASP A 113 4.42 -5.81 -15.62
N PHE A 114 4.08 -6.10 -14.37
CA PHE A 114 3.84 -5.11 -13.32
C PHE A 114 5.04 -5.05 -12.37
N PRO A 115 5.61 -3.85 -12.08
CA PRO A 115 6.71 -3.75 -11.13
C PRO A 115 6.26 -4.19 -9.73
N GLY A 116 7.08 -5.00 -9.06
CA GLY A 116 6.84 -5.38 -7.68
C GLY A 116 6.89 -4.15 -6.78
N LEU A 117 5.75 -3.82 -6.18
CA LEU A 117 5.55 -2.61 -5.40
C LEU A 117 4.87 -2.92 -4.08
N VAL A 118 5.30 -2.25 -3.02
CA VAL A 118 4.57 -2.19 -1.75
C VAL A 118 4.44 -0.75 -1.30
N VAL A 119 3.42 -0.47 -0.48
CA VAL A 119 3.33 0.78 0.29
C VAL A 119 3.49 0.48 1.77
N ASP A 120 4.42 1.19 2.40
CA ASP A 120 4.64 1.18 3.84
C ASP A 120 3.93 2.37 4.47
N TYR A 121 3.09 2.11 5.47
CA TYR A 121 2.47 3.13 6.31
C TYR A 121 3.12 3.15 7.69
N GLU A 122 3.77 4.26 8.05
CA GLU A 122 4.27 4.46 9.41
C GLU A 122 3.11 4.82 10.35
N LEU A 123 2.95 4.01 11.40
CA LEU A 123 1.88 4.13 12.38
C LEU A 123 2.27 5.06 13.53
N GLY A 124 1.37 5.98 13.83
CA GLY A 124 1.42 6.87 14.98
C GLY A 124 0.53 6.41 16.12
N LYS A 125 -0.18 7.36 16.73
CA LYS A 125 -1.07 7.09 17.87
C LYS A 125 -2.17 6.12 17.47
N ILE A 126 -2.40 5.11 18.31
CA ILE A 126 -3.46 4.11 18.15
C ILE A 126 -4.66 4.51 19.01
N THR A 127 -5.86 4.40 18.45
CA THR A 127 -7.14 4.53 19.15
C THR A 127 -7.97 3.28 18.97
N HIS A 128 -8.53 2.80 20.08
CA HIS A 128 -9.48 1.70 20.10
C HIS A 128 -10.88 2.30 20.02
N ASN A 129 -11.70 1.78 19.11
CA ASN A 129 -13.12 2.09 19.04
C ASN A 129 -13.90 1.14 19.93
#